data_AF-A0A939A804-F1
#
_entry.id   AF-A0A939A804-F1
#
_cell.length_a   1.000
_cell.length_b   1.000
_cell.length_c   1.000
_cell.angle_alpha   90.00
_cell.angle_beta   90.00
_cell.angle_gamma   90.00
#
_symmetry.space_group_name_H-M   'P 1'
#
loop_
_entity.id
_entity.type
_entity.pdbx_description
1 polymer ?
#
loop_
_entity_poly.entity_id
_entity_poly.type
_entity_poly.pdbx_seq_one_letter_code
_entity_poly.pdbx_strand_id
1 'polypeptide(L)'
;MRLTDTAAADVADGSLGADAADAVDTLQAPDNGPFDGQADTVADASPDAPAGEVVEVAPEVVEAVPEVVEEAPEVVEAIPEVVEEAPEVVEAIPEVVEKAPEVVEPTPEVVETPPEVVEDVPEVVDVPPACTPGGCDDANSCTTDACDPLKGCSHAPTVGPCDDGDACTDNACNAGACVASAKNCDDADACTADACEKSSGQCSHKPVPCQKPPCTSDAACKGAGFCSLSALVCVQCLTDQSCPPSSPICTLGYCVAGKLCKADGDC
;
A
#
# COMPACT_ATOMS: atom_id res chain seq x y z
N MET A 1 -10.32 65.61 12.19
CA MET A 1 -8.89 65.75 12.57
C MET A 1 -8.16 64.53 12.00
N ARG A 2 -7.32 64.73 10.97
CA ARG A 2 -6.31 63.81 10.34
C ARG A 2 -6.88 62.48 9.77
N LEU A 3 -7.05 62.23 8.47
CA LEU A 3 -6.18 62.30 7.26
C LEU A 3 -4.83 61.57 7.38
N THR A 4 -4.73 60.41 6.70
CA THR A 4 -3.74 60.01 5.67
C THR A 4 -4.12 58.58 5.20
N ASP A 5 -4.74 58.36 4.05
CA ASP A 5 -4.20 58.27 2.66
C ASP A 5 -3.08 57.24 2.43
N THR A 6 -3.48 56.16 1.74
CA THR A 6 -2.98 55.70 0.42
C THR A 6 -1.51 55.29 0.25
N ALA A 7 -1.27 54.02 -0.11
CA ALA A 7 -0.67 53.63 -1.41
C ALA A 7 -0.45 52.10 -1.52
N ALA A 8 -1.02 51.51 -2.57
CA ALA A 8 -0.61 50.26 -3.20
C ALA A 8 0.29 50.60 -4.41
N ALA A 9 1.32 49.77 -4.64
CA ALA A 9 2.13 49.61 -5.87
C ALA A 9 3.31 48.69 -5.47
N ASP A 10 3.93 47.83 -6.27
CA ASP A 10 3.74 47.38 -7.64
C ASP A 10 4.65 46.14 -7.83
N VAL A 11 4.45 45.47 -8.96
CA VAL A 11 5.17 44.31 -9.46
C VAL A 11 6.62 44.65 -9.88
N ALA A 12 7.57 43.73 -9.71
CA ALA A 12 8.75 43.64 -10.57
C ALA A 12 9.34 42.22 -10.61
N ASP A 13 9.18 41.60 -11.77
CA ASP A 13 9.98 40.51 -12.35
C ASP A 13 11.44 40.98 -12.57
N GLY A 14 12.41 40.07 -12.44
CA GLY A 14 13.82 40.41 -12.59
C GLY A 14 14.75 39.20 -12.63
N SER A 15 14.65 38.42 -13.71
CA SER A 15 15.70 37.48 -14.13
C SER A 15 16.90 38.24 -14.70
N LEU A 16 18.09 38.07 -14.11
CA LEU A 16 19.38 38.33 -14.77
C LEU A 16 20.44 37.36 -14.22
N GLY A 17 21.00 36.54 -15.10
CA GLY A 17 22.17 35.71 -14.84
C GLY A 17 23.47 36.51 -14.86
N ALA A 18 24.52 35.92 -14.29
CA ALA A 18 25.91 36.13 -14.69
C ALA A 18 26.79 35.01 -14.10
N ASP A 19 27.47 34.30 -14.99
CA ASP A 19 28.71 33.57 -14.73
C ASP A 19 29.71 34.41 -13.91
N ALA A 20 30.31 33.78 -12.90
CA ALA A 20 31.64 34.14 -12.43
C ALA A 20 32.34 32.88 -11.92
N ALA A 21 33.44 32.58 -12.59
CA ALA A 21 34.41 31.57 -12.23
C ALA A 21 35.20 31.93 -10.96
N ASP A 22 35.85 30.89 -10.43
CA ASP A 22 37.17 30.95 -9.79
C ASP A 22 37.28 31.57 -8.38
N ALA A 23 37.32 30.68 -7.38
CA ALA A 23 38.14 30.88 -6.19
C ALA A 23 38.57 29.50 -5.64
N VAL A 24 39.74 29.09 -6.11
CA VAL A 24 40.68 28.20 -5.44
C VAL A 24 40.95 28.68 -4.01
N ASP A 25 40.75 27.81 -3.01
CA ASP A 25 41.52 27.90 -1.77
C ASP A 25 42.04 26.53 -1.36
N THR A 26 43.32 26.58 -1.05
CA THR A 26 44.31 25.54 -0.85
C THR A 26 44.26 24.98 0.56
N LEU A 27 44.24 23.66 0.71
CA LEU A 27 44.87 23.03 1.88
C LEU A 27 45.86 21.96 1.42
N GLN A 28 47.11 22.24 1.79
CA GLN A 28 48.34 21.51 1.54
C GLN A 28 48.31 20.04 1.98
N ALA A 29 48.96 19.22 1.16
CA ALA A 29 49.47 17.89 1.49
C ALA A 29 50.61 17.95 2.54
N PRO A 30 51.02 16.79 3.07
CA PRO A 30 52.44 16.52 3.27
C PRO A 30 52.97 15.48 2.29
N ASP A 31 54.01 15.93 1.62
CA ASP A 31 55.10 15.27 0.91
C ASP A 31 55.48 13.86 1.41
N ASN A 32 55.63 12.92 0.47
CA ASN A 32 56.72 11.95 0.50
C ASN A 32 57.08 11.55 -0.94
N GLY A 33 58.31 11.90 -1.32
CA GLY A 33 58.91 11.73 -2.64
C GLY A 33 59.27 10.29 -3.07
N PRO A 34 60.15 10.16 -4.09
CA PRO A 34 60.00 9.18 -5.15
C PRO A 34 60.93 7.96 -5.00
N PHE A 35 60.46 6.79 -5.45
CA PHE A 35 61.33 5.65 -5.74
C PHE A 35 61.10 5.17 -7.18
N ASP A 36 62.10 5.46 -8.00
CA ASP A 36 62.39 4.82 -9.29
C ASP A 36 62.76 3.34 -9.11
N GLY A 37 62.42 2.54 -10.14
CA GLY A 37 63.15 1.34 -10.54
C GLY A 37 62.75 0.04 -9.86
N GLN A 38 62.15 -0.90 -10.58
CA GLN A 38 62.89 -1.86 -11.41
C GLN A 38 61.92 -2.97 -11.85
N ALA A 39 61.83 -3.20 -13.17
CA ALA A 39 61.22 -4.39 -13.72
C ALA A 39 62.21 -5.56 -13.58
N ASP A 40 61.76 -6.68 -13.00
CA ASP A 40 62.48 -7.94 -13.10
C ASP A 40 61.52 -9.04 -13.54
N THR A 41 61.81 -9.55 -14.73
CA THR A 41 61.24 -10.72 -15.37
C THR A 41 61.91 -11.97 -14.84
N VAL A 42 61.15 -12.96 -14.37
CA VAL A 42 61.60 -14.36 -14.39
C VAL A 42 60.46 -15.24 -14.89
N ALA A 43 60.69 -15.81 -16.06
CA ALA A 43 60.04 -17.01 -16.53
C ALA A 43 60.74 -18.22 -15.91
N ASP A 44 59.99 -19.22 -15.44
CA ASP A 44 60.41 -20.62 -15.54
C ASP A 44 59.17 -21.54 -15.54
N ALA A 45 59.38 -22.79 -15.95
CA ALA A 45 58.48 -23.60 -16.75
C ALA A 45 57.73 -24.70 -15.96
N SER A 46 56.70 -25.24 -16.64
CA SER A 46 55.94 -26.50 -16.49
C SER A 46 56.78 -27.77 -16.15
N PRO A 47 56.25 -29.01 -15.94
CA PRO A 47 54.86 -29.54 -16.03
C PRO A 47 54.47 -30.66 -14.98
N ASP A 48 53.31 -31.31 -15.21
CA ASP A 48 52.88 -32.69 -14.82
C ASP A 48 51.99 -32.95 -13.57
N ALA A 49 50.67 -33.08 -13.83
CA ALA A 49 49.70 -34.17 -13.54
C ALA A 49 49.79 -35.05 -12.24
N PRO A 50 48.71 -35.73 -11.76
CA PRO A 50 47.49 -36.14 -12.48
C PRO A 50 46.14 -35.95 -11.78
N ALA A 51 45.07 -36.15 -12.57
CA ALA A 51 43.67 -36.20 -12.17
C ALA A 51 43.37 -37.37 -11.21
N GLY A 52 42.72 -37.05 -10.09
CA GLY A 52 42.15 -38.02 -9.15
C GLY A 52 40.63 -38.01 -9.25
N GLU A 53 40.08 -39.16 -9.63
CA GLU A 53 38.65 -39.49 -9.67
C GLU A 53 38.09 -39.57 -8.24
N VAL A 54 37.07 -38.77 -7.92
CA VAL A 54 36.29 -38.93 -6.68
C VAL A 54 34.95 -39.58 -7.01
N VAL A 55 34.79 -40.82 -6.56
CA VAL A 55 33.53 -41.54 -6.54
C VAL A 55 32.75 -41.03 -5.32
N GLU A 56 31.77 -40.17 -5.55
CA GLU A 56 30.84 -39.72 -4.51
C GLU A 56 29.79 -40.80 -4.25
N VAL A 57 29.88 -41.46 -3.09
CA VAL A 57 28.82 -42.33 -2.58
C VAL A 57 27.86 -41.46 -1.79
N ALA A 58 26.68 -41.20 -2.34
CA ALA A 58 25.61 -40.47 -1.67
C ALA A 58 25.09 -41.28 -0.47
N PRO A 59 25.00 -40.71 0.75
CA PRO A 59 24.27 -41.34 1.84
C PRO A 59 22.76 -41.11 1.65
N GLU A 60 21.98 -42.20 1.61
CA GLU A 60 20.52 -42.12 1.73
C GLU A 60 20.16 -41.76 3.17
N VAL A 61 19.66 -40.53 3.38
CA VAL A 61 19.07 -40.10 4.64
C VAL A 61 17.58 -40.40 4.59
N VAL A 62 17.14 -41.45 5.29
CA VAL A 62 15.74 -41.71 5.60
C VAL A 62 15.31 -40.85 6.79
N GLU A 63 14.88 -39.62 6.52
CA GLU A 63 14.22 -38.76 7.50
C GLU A 63 12.80 -39.32 7.75
N ALA A 64 12.57 -39.82 8.96
CA ALA A 64 11.23 -40.18 9.41
C ALA A 64 10.41 -38.90 9.63
N VAL A 65 9.34 -38.75 8.85
CA VAL A 65 8.36 -37.66 9.01
C VAL A 65 7.56 -37.91 10.29
N PRO A 66 7.55 -37.01 11.29
CA PRO A 66 6.62 -37.11 12.39
C PRO A 66 5.23 -36.69 11.89
N GLU A 67 4.24 -37.58 11.98
CA GLU A 67 2.83 -37.23 11.82
C GLU A 67 2.39 -36.32 12.98
N VAL A 68 2.22 -35.03 12.69
CA VAL A 68 1.54 -34.08 13.58
C VAL A 68 0.05 -34.16 13.32
N VAL A 69 -0.69 -34.80 14.22
CA VAL A 69 -2.15 -34.74 14.27
C VAL A 69 -2.52 -33.48 15.05
N GLU A 70 -2.72 -32.39 14.33
CA GLU A 70 -3.30 -31.15 14.87
C GLU A 70 -4.81 -31.35 15.02
N GLU A 71 -5.26 -31.71 16.22
CA GLU A 71 -6.67 -31.67 16.58
C GLU A 71 -7.11 -30.20 16.66
N ALA A 72 -7.83 -29.74 15.62
CA ALA A 72 -8.41 -28.41 15.58
C ALA A 72 -9.49 -28.25 16.67
N PRO A 73 -9.46 -27.18 17.49
CA PRO A 73 -10.52 -26.95 18.47
C PRO A 73 -11.81 -26.53 17.75
N GLU A 74 -12.88 -27.30 17.95
CA GLU A 74 -14.24 -26.89 17.54
C GLU A 74 -14.67 -25.66 18.36
N VAL A 75 -14.61 -24.49 17.74
CA VAL A 75 -15.21 -23.27 18.31
C VAL A 75 -16.70 -23.29 18.00
N VAL A 76 -17.50 -23.76 18.95
CA VAL A 76 -18.96 -23.65 18.88
C VAL A 76 -19.35 -22.24 19.33
N GLU A 77 -19.31 -21.28 18.40
CA GLU A 77 -19.88 -19.96 18.65
C GLU A 77 -21.40 -20.08 18.68
N ALA A 78 -21.96 -20.02 19.88
CA ALA A 78 -23.38 -19.86 20.09
C ALA A 78 -23.78 -18.47 19.58
N ILE A 79 -24.44 -18.44 18.43
CA ILE A 79 -25.07 -17.26 17.85
C ILE A 79 -26.19 -16.83 18.82
N PRO A 80 -26.15 -15.64 19.43
CA PRO A 80 -27.29 -15.17 20.20
C PRO A 80 -28.41 -14.81 19.21
N GLU A 81 -29.54 -15.52 19.29
CA GLU A 81 -30.77 -15.10 18.63
C GLU A 81 -31.23 -13.77 19.23
N VAL A 82 -30.98 -12.68 18.51
CA VAL A 82 -31.59 -11.37 18.78
C VAL A 82 -33.02 -11.42 18.26
N VAL A 83 -33.96 -11.69 19.17
CA VAL A 83 -35.39 -11.45 18.91
C VAL A 83 -35.61 -9.95 19.06
N GLU A 84 -35.56 -9.23 17.94
CA GLU A 84 -35.97 -7.84 17.84
C GLU A 84 -37.49 -7.75 18.02
N GLU A 85 -37.94 -7.69 19.27
CA GLU A 85 -39.31 -7.29 19.59
C GLU A 85 -39.47 -5.81 19.21
N ALA A 86 -40.03 -5.57 18.03
CA ALA A 86 -40.39 -4.23 17.58
C ALA A 86 -41.40 -3.60 18.58
N PRO A 87 -41.15 -2.40 19.10
CA PRO A 87 -42.10 -1.76 19.99
C PRO A 87 -43.33 -1.31 19.18
N GLU A 88 -44.50 -1.89 19.46
CA GLU A 88 -45.77 -1.36 18.99
C GLU A 88 -46.01 0.01 19.64
N VAL A 89 -45.77 1.08 18.88
CA VAL A 89 -46.17 2.43 19.26
C VAL A 89 -47.66 2.57 18.98
N VAL A 90 -48.48 2.24 19.97
CA VAL A 90 -49.92 2.51 19.94
C VAL A 90 -50.11 3.99 20.28
N GLU A 91 -50.07 4.86 19.27
CA GLU A 91 -50.45 6.26 19.45
C GLU A 91 -51.95 6.33 19.75
N ALA A 92 -52.27 6.58 21.02
CA ALA A 92 -53.62 6.92 21.45
C ALA A 92 -53.99 8.29 20.89
N ILE A 93 -54.80 8.28 19.84
CA ILE A 93 -55.45 9.48 19.28
C ILE A 93 -56.39 10.04 20.36
N PRO A 94 -56.22 11.29 20.83
CA PRO A 94 -57.15 11.85 21.79
C PRO A 94 -58.49 12.18 21.11
N GLU A 95 -59.57 11.56 21.57
CA GLU A 95 -60.93 11.90 21.16
C GLU A 95 -61.26 13.34 21.60
N VAL A 96 -61.17 14.29 20.68
CA VAL A 96 -61.76 15.62 20.84
C VAL A 96 -63.24 15.54 20.51
N VAL A 97 -64.07 15.41 21.53
CA VAL A 97 -65.53 15.57 21.43
C VAL A 97 -65.86 17.05 21.32
N GLU A 98 -65.67 17.61 20.12
CA GLU A 98 -66.20 18.92 19.76
C GLU A 98 -67.68 18.74 19.41
N LYS A 99 -68.54 19.12 20.35
CA LYS A 99 -69.99 19.13 20.15
C LYS A 99 -70.35 20.26 19.19
N ALA A 100 -70.42 19.97 17.89
CA ALA A 100 -70.87 20.92 16.88
C ALA A 100 -72.39 21.20 17.02
N PRO A 101 -72.85 22.47 16.93
CA PRO A 101 -74.26 22.81 17.02
C PRO A 101 -75.01 22.42 15.73
N GLU A 102 -76.21 21.86 15.88
CA GLU A 102 -77.13 21.57 14.78
C GLU A 102 -77.59 22.88 14.13
N VAL A 103 -77.13 23.16 12.91
CA VAL A 103 -77.71 24.21 12.05
C VAL A 103 -78.60 23.51 11.03
N VAL A 104 -79.91 23.62 11.24
CA VAL A 104 -80.93 23.21 10.27
C VAL A 104 -81.02 24.31 9.22
N GLU A 105 -80.40 24.11 8.07
CA GLU A 105 -80.67 24.92 6.87
C GLU A 105 -81.62 24.16 5.92
N PRO A 106 -82.58 24.86 5.28
CA PRO A 106 -83.52 24.24 4.37
C PRO A 106 -82.81 23.82 3.07
N THR A 107 -83.07 22.60 2.63
CA THR A 107 -82.58 22.02 1.37
C THR A 107 -83.09 22.82 0.16
N PRO A 108 -82.20 23.45 -0.65
CA PRO A 108 -82.59 23.93 -1.95
C PRO A 108 -82.69 22.75 -2.93
N GLU A 109 -83.79 22.68 -3.70
CA GLU A 109 -83.95 21.71 -4.78
C GLU A 109 -82.91 21.99 -5.87
N VAL A 110 -81.92 21.10 -6.00
CA VAL A 110 -80.95 21.13 -7.09
C VAL A 110 -81.55 20.34 -8.26
N VAL A 111 -81.92 21.06 -9.32
CA VAL A 111 -82.23 20.45 -10.62
C VAL A 111 -80.93 19.87 -11.16
N GLU A 112 -80.81 18.55 -11.16
CA GLU A 112 -79.67 17.84 -11.74
C GLU A 112 -79.68 17.97 -13.26
N THR A 113 -78.96 18.96 -13.78
CA THR A 113 -78.34 18.79 -15.09
C THR A 113 -77.04 18.03 -14.86
N PRO A 114 -76.87 16.80 -15.40
CA PRO A 114 -75.63 16.06 -15.26
C PRO A 114 -74.51 16.93 -15.85
N PRO A 115 -73.41 17.19 -15.11
CA PRO A 115 -72.27 17.88 -15.68
C PRO A 115 -71.74 17.02 -16.83
N GLU A 116 -71.54 17.64 -18.00
CA GLU A 116 -70.74 17.02 -19.05
C GLU A 116 -69.35 16.79 -18.46
N VAL A 117 -69.00 15.53 -18.21
CA VAL A 117 -67.63 15.11 -17.95
C VAL A 117 -66.84 15.43 -19.21
N VAL A 118 -66.23 16.62 -19.22
CA VAL A 118 -65.07 16.86 -20.07
C VAL A 118 -63.99 15.99 -19.45
N GLU A 119 -63.83 14.79 -19.99
CA GLU A 119 -62.65 13.97 -19.77
C GLU A 119 -61.49 14.75 -20.39
N ASP A 120 -61.03 15.79 -19.70
CA ASP A 120 -59.69 16.33 -19.88
C ASP A 120 -58.76 15.24 -19.35
N VAL A 121 -58.65 14.15 -20.12
CA VAL A 121 -57.51 13.26 -20.06
C VAL A 121 -56.34 14.18 -20.37
N PRO A 122 -55.48 14.51 -19.39
CA PRO A 122 -54.30 15.29 -19.71
C PRO A 122 -53.60 14.50 -20.82
N GLU A 123 -53.40 15.12 -21.99
CA GLU A 123 -52.51 14.57 -23.00
C GLU A 123 -51.26 14.13 -22.25
N VAL A 124 -50.89 12.86 -22.40
CA VAL A 124 -49.61 12.33 -21.97
C VAL A 124 -48.57 13.25 -22.59
N VAL A 125 -48.18 14.26 -21.82
CA VAL A 125 -47.10 15.18 -22.17
C VAL A 125 -45.95 14.23 -22.35
N ASP A 126 -45.47 14.08 -23.60
CA ASP A 126 -44.29 13.32 -23.93
C ASP A 126 -43.16 13.85 -23.03
N VAL A 127 -43.01 13.24 -21.86
CA VAL A 127 -41.87 13.49 -20.99
C VAL A 127 -40.71 12.98 -21.83
N PRO A 128 -39.83 13.87 -22.32
CA PRO A 128 -38.70 13.44 -23.14
C PRO A 128 -37.97 12.37 -22.33
N PRO A 129 -37.50 11.27 -22.96
CA PRO A 129 -37.08 10.08 -22.23
C PRO A 129 -36.11 10.47 -21.13
N ALA A 130 -36.51 10.14 -19.90
CA ALA A 130 -35.66 10.23 -18.75
C ALA A 130 -34.47 9.30 -19.00
N CYS A 131 -33.30 9.90 -19.28
CA CYS A 131 -32.03 9.27 -19.65
C CYS A 131 -32.05 8.41 -20.94
N THR A 132 -31.01 8.53 -21.76
CA THR A 132 -30.74 7.62 -22.90
C THR A 132 -29.84 6.47 -22.45
N PRO A 133 -29.86 5.27 -23.04
CA PRO A 133 -28.87 4.23 -22.74
C PRO A 133 -27.43 4.78 -22.90
N GLY A 134 -26.63 4.72 -21.83
CA GLY A 134 -25.30 5.35 -21.76
C GLY A 134 -25.28 6.84 -21.34
N GLY A 135 -26.44 7.46 -21.15
CA GLY A 135 -26.60 8.82 -20.62
C GLY A 135 -26.77 8.89 -19.10
N CYS A 136 -26.68 7.74 -18.43
CA CYS A 136 -26.78 7.57 -16.98
C CYS A 136 -25.41 7.22 -16.35
N ASP A 137 -24.31 7.37 -17.08
CA ASP A 137 -22.97 7.04 -16.58
C ASP A 137 -22.50 8.09 -15.57
N ASP A 138 -22.33 7.70 -14.30
CA ASP A 138 -21.78 8.57 -13.24
C ASP A 138 -20.24 8.48 -13.13
N ALA A 139 -19.61 7.74 -14.05
CA ALA A 139 -18.18 7.46 -14.09
C ALA A 139 -17.64 6.76 -12.82
N ASN A 140 -18.51 6.16 -12.01
CA ASN A 140 -18.11 5.38 -10.85
C ASN A 140 -18.12 3.89 -11.18
N SER A 141 -16.94 3.28 -11.20
CA SER A 141 -16.78 1.83 -11.46
C SER A 141 -17.41 0.94 -10.39
N CYS A 142 -17.79 1.51 -9.23
CA CYS A 142 -18.46 0.82 -8.13
C CYS A 142 -19.98 0.96 -8.12
N THR A 143 -20.57 1.48 -9.19
CA THR A 143 -22.01 1.51 -9.41
C THR A 143 -22.37 0.77 -10.68
N THR A 144 -23.60 0.25 -10.74
CA THR A 144 -24.23 -0.17 -11.98
C THR A 144 -25.29 0.85 -12.34
N ASP A 145 -25.10 1.47 -13.50
CA ASP A 145 -26.01 2.48 -14.01
C ASP A 145 -27.18 1.83 -14.72
N ALA A 146 -28.38 2.24 -14.32
CA ALA A 146 -29.61 1.83 -14.95
C ALA A 146 -30.45 3.05 -15.30
N CYS A 147 -30.93 3.05 -16.54
CA CYS A 147 -31.87 4.02 -17.06
C CYS A 147 -33.28 3.43 -17.07
N ASP A 148 -34.19 4.00 -16.28
CA ASP A 148 -35.62 3.75 -16.39
C ASP A 148 -36.29 4.95 -17.11
N PRO A 149 -36.94 4.76 -18.26
CA PRO A 149 -37.55 5.85 -19.03
C PRO A 149 -38.62 6.67 -18.27
N LEU A 150 -39.20 6.12 -17.20
CA LEU A 150 -40.20 6.78 -16.35
C LEU A 150 -39.62 7.28 -15.02
N LYS A 151 -38.62 6.61 -14.46
CA LYS A 151 -38.01 6.95 -13.15
C LYS A 151 -36.69 7.73 -13.26
N GLY A 152 -36.04 7.75 -14.42
CA GLY A 152 -34.75 8.38 -14.66
C GLY A 152 -33.55 7.51 -14.32
N CYS A 153 -32.41 8.15 -14.05
CA CYS A 153 -31.14 7.48 -13.75
C CYS A 153 -31.16 6.85 -12.35
N SER A 154 -30.53 5.69 -12.22
CA SER A 154 -30.22 5.06 -10.93
C SER A 154 -28.83 4.45 -10.97
N HIS A 155 -28.14 4.50 -9.82
CA HIS A 155 -26.75 4.03 -9.66
C HIS A 155 -26.72 3.08 -8.46
N ALA A 156 -26.76 1.78 -8.72
CA ALA A 156 -26.80 0.77 -7.66
C ALA A 156 -25.37 0.38 -7.26
N PRO A 157 -25.00 0.41 -5.95
CA PRO A 157 -23.71 -0.07 -5.48
C PRO A 157 -23.38 -1.50 -5.94
N THR A 158 -22.15 -1.72 -6.39
CA THR A 158 -21.62 -3.04 -6.75
C THR A 158 -20.52 -3.48 -5.81
N VAL A 159 -20.22 -4.78 -5.85
CA VAL A 159 -19.01 -5.39 -5.29
C VAL A 159 -18.18 -5.93 -6.44
N GLY A 160 -16.87 -5.76 -6.39
CA GLY A 160 -15.99 -6.15 -7.49
C GLY A 160 -14.71 -5.33 -7.55
N PRO A 161 -13.89 -5.55 -8.59
CA PRO A 161 -12.68 -4.77 -8.81
C PRO A 161 -13.05 -3.35 -9.24
N CYS A 162 -12.28 -2.39 -8.77
CA CYS A 162 -12.25 -1.03 -9.28
C CYS A 162 -10.79 -0.59 -9.45
N ASP A 163 -10.58 0.59 -10.03
CA ASP A 163 -9.25 1.14 -10.25
C ASP A 163 -9.26 2.60 -9.79
N ASP A 164 -8.37 2.93 -8.85
CA ASP A 164 -8.13 4.29 -8.35
C ASP A 164 -6.98 4.99 -9.11
N GLY A 165 -6.35 4.29 -10.05
CA GLY A 165 -5.20 4.77 -10.83
C GLY A 165 -3.86 4.67 -10.10
N ASP A 166 -3.80 4.14 -8.88
CA ASP A 166 -2.56 3.82 -8.18
C ASP A 166 -2.22 2.34 -8.35
N ALA A 167 -1.12 2.04 -9.03
CA ALA A 167 -0.68 0.66 -9.24
C ALA A 167 -0.24 -0.05 -7.94
N CYS A 168 -0.06 0.70 -6.86
CA CYS A 168 0.36 0.25 -5.55
C CYS A 168 -0.80 0.09 -4.55
N THR A 169 -2.04 0.07 -5.03
CA THR A 169 -3.21 -0.25 -4.22
C THR A 169 -3.92 -1.48 -4.78
N ASP A 170 -4.45 -2.28 -3.85
CA ASP A 170 -5.44 -3.31 -4.15
C ASP A 170 -6.81 -2.68 -3.91
N ASN A 171 -7.62 -2.64 -4.96
CA ASN A 171 -8.84 -1.84 -5.04
C ASN A 171 -10.08 -2.73 -5.10
N ALA A 172 -11.06 -2.41 -4.26
CA ALA A 172 -12.33 -3.13 -4.25
C ALA A 172 -13.51 -2.19 -3.99
N CYS A 173 -14.62 -2.46 -4.66
CA CYS A 173 -15.87 -1.75 -4.43
C CYS A 173 -16.50 -2.17 -3.11
N ASN A 174 -16.76 -1.19 -2.24
CA ASN A 174 -17.49 -1.36 -1.01
C ASN A 174 -18.57 -0.28 -0.90
N ALA A 175 -19.85 -0.71 -0.92
CA ALA A 175 -21.01 0.16 -0.77
C ALA A 175 -21.02 1.36 -1.75
N GLY A 176 -20.58 1.14 -3.00
CA GLY A 176 -20.62 2.15 -4.06
C GLY A 176 -19.39 3.06 -4.10
N ALA A 177 -18.41 2.83 -3.23
CA ALA A 177 -17.13 3.52 -3.25
C ALA A 177 -15.99 2.54 -3.59
N CYS A 178 -15.04 2.99 -4.42
CA CYS A 178 -13.79 2.27 -4.62
C CYS A 178 -12.92 2.48 -3.38
N VAL A 179 -12.67 1.40 -2.66
CA VAL A 179 -11.82 1.40 -1.47
C VAL A 179 -10.47 0.84 -1.86
N ALA A 180 -9.46 1.71 -1.74
CA ALA A 180 -8.06 1.38 -1.99
C ALA A 180 -7.39 0.91 -0.69
N SER A 181 -6.71 -0.23 -0.76
CA SER A 181 -5.84 -0.72 0.31
C SER A 181 -4.41 -0.75 -0.20
N ALA A 182 -3.44 -0.30 0.61
CA ALA A 182 -2.05 -0.34 0.19
C ALA A 182 -1.63 -1.78 -0.12
N LYS A 183 -1.09 -1.99 -1.32
CA LYS A 183 -0.58 -3.29 -1.75
C LYS A 183 0.54 -3.73 -0.82
N ASN A 184 0.41 -4.94 -0.27
CA ASN A 184 1.44 -5.47 0.59
C ASN A 184 2.62 -6.01 -0.24
N CYS A 185 3.76 -5.36 -0.11
CA CYS A 185 5.02 -5.80 -0.73
C CYS A 185 6.01 -6.38 0.28
N ASP A 186 5.62 -6.63 1.52
CA ASP A 186 6.49 -7.27 2.53
C ASP A 186 6.82 -8.72 2.11
N ASP A 187 8.10 -9.03 1.89
CA ASP A 187 8.58 -10.40 1.59
C ASP A 187 8.95 -11.20 2.86
N ALA A 188 8.68 -10.63 4.03
CA ALA A 188 9.04 -11.12 5.35
C ALA A 188 10.57 -11.20 5.61
N ASP A 189 11.41 -10.69 4.71
CA ASP A 189 12.84 -10.51 4.96
C ASP A 189 13.11 -9.13 5.56
N ALA A 190 13.34 -9.08 6.88
CA ALA A 190 13.67 -7.82 7.55
C ALA A 190 14.98 -7.14 7.06
N CYS A 191 15.76 -7.83 6.23
CA CYS A 191 16.97 -7.32 5.61
C CYS A 191 16.73 -6.77 4.19
N THR A 192 15.48 -6.67 3.73
CA THR A 192 15.08 -5.97 2.50
C THR A 192 14.31 -4.70 2.86
N ALA A 193 14.39 -3.70 1.99
CA ALA A 193 13.47 -2.58 1.97
C ALA A 193 12.44 -2.86 0.89
N ASP A 194 11.22 -3.14 1.35
CA ASP A 194 10.08 -3.39 0.51
C ASP A 194 9.44 -2.09 0.07
N ALA A 195 9.30 -1.94 -1.25
CA ALA A 195 8.62 -0.82 -1.83
C ALA A 195 7.85 -1.27 -3.06
N CYS A 196 6.63 -0.75 -3.19
CA CYS A 196 5.89 -0.84 -4.43
C CYS A 196 6.34 0.27 -5.39
N GLU A 197 6.66 -0.12 -6.63
CA GLU A 197 7.02 0.81 -7.68
C GLU A 197 5.76 1.46 -8.29
N LYS A 198 5.55 2.76 -8.01
CA LYS A 198 4.33 3.50 -8.40
C LYS A 198 3.97 3.43 -9.88
N SER A 199 4.94 3.31 -10.78
CA SER A 199 4.71 3.29 -12.22
C SER A 199 4.30 1.92 -12.76
N SER A 200 4.61 0.84 -12.05
CA SER A 200 4.41 -0.53 -12.55
C SER A 200 3.56 -1.41 -11.64
N GLY A 201 3.39 -1.02 -10.36
CA GLY A 201 2.71 -1.82 -9.34
C GLY A 201 3.48 -3.07 -8.92
N GLN A 202 4.74 -3.18 -9.32
CA GLN A 202 5.64 -4.28 -8.97
C GLN A 202 6.25 -4.06 -7.59
N CYS A 203 6.36 -5.14 -6.81
CA CYS A 203 7.10 -5.11 -5.56
C CYS A 203 8.61 -5.17 -5.83
N SER A 204 9.34 -4.31 -5.14
CA SER A 204 10.81 -4.29 -5.11
C SER A 204 11.29 -4.56 -3.70
N HIS A 205 12.22 -5.50 -3.56
CA HIS A 205 12.77 -5.92 -2.26
C HIS A 205 14.27 -5.63 -2.28
N LYS A 206 14.63 -4.36 -2.06
CA LYS A 206 16.02 -3.93 -2.19
C LYS A 206 16.80 -4.35 -0.95
N PRO A 207 17.93 -5.07 -1.06
CA PRO A 207 18.74 -5.40 0.10
C PRO A 207 19.15 -4.14 0.87
N VAL A 208 18.96 -4.18 2.18
CA VAL A 208 19.41 -3.17 3.14
C VAL A 208 20.28 -3.83 4.22
N PRO A 209 21.17 -3.08 4.89
CA PRO A 209 21.92 -3.60 6.03
C PRO A 209 20.93 -4.08 7.09
N CYS A 210 20.99 -5.37 7.43
CA CYS A 210 20.05 -5.94 8.39
C CYS A 210 20.34 -5.39 9.79
N GLN A 211 19.54 -4.43 10.22
CA GLN A 211 19.62 -3.83 11.55
C GLN A 211 18.30 -4.09 12.28
N LYS A 212 18.03 -5.34 12.63
CA LYS A 212 16.91 -5.66 13.52
C LYS A 212 17.39 -5.65 14.97
N PRO A 213 17.24 -4.56 15.73
CA PRO A 213 17.24 -4.65 17.18
C PRO A 213 15.90 -5.23 17.67
N PRO A 214 15.91 -6.11 18.69
CA PRO A 214 17.10 -6.73 19.25
C PRO A 214 17.63 -7.86 18.34
N CYS A 215 18.89 -7.79 17.91
CA CYS A 215 19.49 -8.93 17.22
C CYS A 215 19.71 -10.04 18.26
N THR A 216 19.39 -11.29 17.92
CA THR A 216 19.55 -12.44 18.82
C THR A 216 20.67 -13.38 18.39
N SER A 217 21.23 -13.18 17.19
CA SER A 217 22.33 -13.94 16.63
C SER A 217 22.98 -13.16 15.49
N ASP A 218 24.21 -13.52 15.11
CA ASP A 218 24.91 -12.90 13.98
C ASP A 218 24.20 -13.12 12.65
N ALA A 219 23.40 -14.19 12.53
CA ALA A 219 22.56 -14.43 11.36
C ALA A 219 21.53 -13.31 11.14
N ALA A 220 21.09 -12.64 12.21
CA ALA A 220 20.19 -11.50 12.13
C ALA A 220 20.87 -10.21 11.63
N CYS A 221 22.20 -10.20 11.49
CA CYS A 221 23.00 -9.05 11.03
C CYS A 221 23.54 -9.23 9.61
N LYS A 222 22.79 -9.94 8.76
CA LYS A 222 23.13 -10.20 7.36
C LYS A 222 23.46 -8.89 6.64
N GLY A 223 24.69 -8.74 6.17
CA GLY A 223 25.14 -7.52 5.50
C GLY A 223 25.27 -6.28 6.39
N ALA A 224 25.28 -6.41 7.72
CA ALA A 224 25.51 -5.32 8.67
C ALA A 224 26.70 -5.56 9.65
N GLY A 225 27.34 -6.74 9.57
CA GLY A 225 28.45 -7.13 10.43
C GLY A 225 28.07 -8.29 11.37
N PHE A 226 28.21 -8.10 12.68
CA PHE A 226 27.91 -9.10 13.71
C PHE A 226 26.90 -8.56 14.74
N CYS A 227 26.27 -9.46 15.49
CA CYS A 227 25.31 -9.10 16.53
C CYS A 227 26.04 -8.85 17.86
N SER A 228 25.99 -7.61 18.34
CA SER A 228 26.45 -7.29 19.68
C SER A 228 25.41 -7.75 20.71
N LEU A 229 25.56 -8.94 21.28
CA LEU A 229 24.62 -9.49 22.27
C LEU A 229 24.47 -8.62 23.53
N SER A 230 25.44 -7.76 23.83
CA SER A 230 25.38 -6.82 24.95
C SER A 230 24.50 -5.59 24.66
N ALA A 231 24.46 -5.13 23.40
CA ALA A 231 23.69 -3.97 22.98
C ALA A 231 22.44 -4.35 22.17
N LEU A 232 22.29 -5.64 21.82
CA LEU A 232 21.24 -6.19 20.96
C LEU A 232 21.11 -5.45 19.62
N VAL A 233 22.23 -4.96 19.08
CA VAL A 233 22.29 -4.24 17.81
C VAL A 233 23.34 -4.85 16.89
N CYS A 234 23.11 -4.74 15.59
CA CYS A 234 24.11 -5.11 14.59
C CYS A 234 25.20 -4.04 14.53
N VAL A 235 26.45 -4.49 14.58
CA VAL A 235 27.63 -3.64 14.56
C VAL A 235 28.52 -4.03 13.39
N GLN A 236 29.07 -3.02 12.71
CA GLN A 236 30.00 -3.24 11.61
C GLN A 236 31.24 -4.00 12.07
N CYS A 237 31.74 -4.91 11.24
CA CYS A 237 33.00 -5.58 11.51
C CYS A 237 34.17 -4.61 11.25
N LEU A 238 35.22 -4.68 12.07
CA LEU A 238 36.48 -3.95 11.82
C LEU A 238 37.58 -4.89 11.33
N THR A 239 37.48 -6.17 11.70
CA THR A 239 38.43 -7.23 11.37
C THR A 239 37.68 -8.53 11.09
N ASP A 240 38.32 -9.47 10.39
CA ASP A 240 37.77 -10.80 10.13
C ASP A 240 37.40 -11.56 11.42
N GLN A 241 38.11 -11.30 12.52
CA GLN A 241 37.83 -11.90 13.83
C GLN A 241 36.51 -11.42 14.43
N SER A 242 35.98 -10.29 13.95
CA SER A 242 34.68 -9.76 14.40
C SER A 242 33.51 -10.50 13.74
N CYS A 243 33.77 -11.34 12.74
CA CYS A 243 32.74 -11.98 11.95
C CYS A 243 32.40 -13.41 12.42
N PRO A 244 31.15 -13.86 12.25
CA PRO A 244 30.75 -15.21 12.58
C PRO A 244 31.39 -16.23 11.61
N PRO A 245 31.50 -17.51 12.01
CA PRO A 245 32.08 -18.55 11.18
C PRO A 245 31.32 -18.81 9.87
N SER A 246 30.03 -18.46 9.80
CA SER A 246 29.23 -18.53 8.58
C SER A 246 29.62 -17.49 7.52
N SER A 247 30.24 -16.39 7.92
CA SER A 247 30.63 -15.29 7.05
C SER A 247 31.90 -14.61 7.56
N PRO A 248 33.05 -15.31 7.56
CA PRO A 248 34.21 -14.97 8.39
C PRO A 248 35.06 -13.82 7.84
N ILE A 249 34.72 -13.24 6.68
CA ILE A 249 35.52 -12.20 6.03
C ILE A 249 34.87 -10.84 6.25
N CYS A 250 35.62 -9.88 6.78
CA CYS A 250 35.18 -8.51 6.95
C CYS A 250 35.54 -7.66 5.73
N THR A 251 34.54 -7.23 4.97
CA THR A 251 34.72 -6.39 3.78
C THR A 251 33.88 -5.13 3.90
N LEU A 252 34.53 -3.95 3.88
CA LEU A 252 33.87 -2.63 3.94
C LEU A 252 32.91 -2.45 5.14
N GLY A 253 33.18 -3.12 6.26
CA GLY A 253 32.34 -3.06 7.47
C GLY A 253 31.29 -4.17 7.59
N TYR A 254 31.22 -5.09 6.64
CA TYR A 254 30.22 -6.16 6.60
C TYR A 254 30.85 -7.55 6.51
N CYS A 255 30.22 -8.53 7.17
CA CYS A 255 30.66 -9.92 7.15
C CYS A 255 30.11 -10.65 5.92
N VAL A 256 30.99 -11.17 5.07
CA VAL A 256 30.65 -11.90 3.83
C VAL A 256 31.06 -13.36 3.91
N ALA A 257 30.33 -14.22 3.19
CA ALA A 257 30.65 -15.64 3.10
C ALA A 257 31.97 -15.87 2.37
N GLY A 258 32.79 -16.79 2.88
CA GLY A 258 34.06 -17.17 2.28
C GLY A 258 34.91 -17.97 3.26
N LYS A 259 36.12 -18.32 2.83
CA LYS A 259 37.09 -18.99 3.69
C LYS A 259 38.21 -18.02 4.06
N LEU A 260 38.53 -17.96 5.35
CA LEU A 260 39.77 -17.32 5.79
C LEU A 260 40.93 -18.24 5.43
N CYS A 261 41.72 -17.84 4.45
CA CYS A 261 42.94 -18.54 4.11
C CYS A 261 43.99 -18.27 5.19
N LYS A 262 44.69 -19.32 5.65
CA LYS A 262 45.91 -19.13 6.43
C LYS A 262 47.00 -18.50 5.57
N ALA A 263 48.00 -17.90 6.22
CA ALA A 263 49.19 -17.36 5.55
C ALA A 263 49.91 -18.42 4.69
N ASP A 264 49.73 -19.71 5.01
CA ASP A 264 50.27 -20.85 4.27
C ASP A 264 49.46 -21.24 3.01
N GLY A 265 48.42 -20.46 2.65
CA GLY A 265 47.61 -20.66 1.45
C GLY A 265 46.50 -21.71 1.57
N ASP A 266 46.29 -22.27 2.76
CA ASP A 266 45.21 -23.22 3.04
C ASP A 266 43.90 -22.47 3.32
N CYS A 267 42.93 -22.64 2.41
CA CYS A 267 41.53 -22.21 2.52
C CYS A 267 40.63 -23.47 2.44
#